data_AF-A0A645HV92-F1
#
_entry.id   AF-A0A645HV92-F1
#
_cell.length_a   1.000
_cell.length_b   1.000
_cell.length_c   1.000
_cell.angle_alpha   90.00
_cell.angle_beta   90.00
_cell.angle_gamma   90.00
#
_symmetry.space_group_name_H-M   'P 1'
#
loop_
_entity.id
_entity.type
_entity.pdbx_description
1 polymer ?
#
loop_
_entity_poly.entity_id
_entity_poly.type
_entity_poly.pdbx_seq_one_letter_code
_entity_poly.pdbx_strand_id
1 'polypeptide(L)' 'MLYLRPELVNMDMAAQGFIGKVDKALTERLFKEGIVAMSPTGIIGDARYATPELGKLFFNGLVDVLETDIRKKLGK' A
#
# COMPACT_ATOMS: atom_id res chain seq x y z
N MET A 1 -0.62 -3.61 -7.47
CA MET A 1 -1.76 -4.32 -8.09
C MET A 1 -2.04 -3.83 -9.50
N LEU A 2 -2.33 -2.55 -9.74
CA LEU A 2 -2.59 -2.01 -11.08
C LEU A 2 -1.54 -2.37 -12.14
N TYR A 3 -0.26 -2.44 -11.78
CA TYR A 3 0.79 -2.89 -12.69
C TYR A 3 0.78 -4.41 -12.95
N LEU A 4 0.58 -5.22 -11.92
CA LEU A 4 0.77 -6.68 -11.98
C LEU A 4 -0.47 -7.43 -12.45
N ARG A 5 -1.64 -7.00 -11.98
CA ARG A 5 -2.95 -7.66 -12.16
C ARG A 5 -4.05 -6.59 -12.24
N PRO A 6 -4.05 -5.74 -13.28
CA PRO A 6 -4.99 -4.62 -13.41
C PRO A 6 -6.46 -5.05 -13.38
N GLU A 7 -6.77 -6.24 -13.88
CA GLU A 7 -8.13 -6.79 -13.94
C GLU A 7 -8.74 -7.10 -12.57
N LEU A 8 -7.92 -7.12 -11.50
CA LEU A 8 -8.37 -7.28 -10.12
C LEU A 8 -8.67 -5.94 -9.43
N VAL A 9 -8.51 -4.81 -10.11
CA VAL A 9 -8.66 -3.48 -9.53
C VAL A 9 -9.69 -2.68 -10.32
N ASN A 10 -10.78 -2.31 -9.66
CA ASN A 10 -11.75 -1.36 -10.20
C ASN A 10 -11.43 0.05 -9.68
N MET A 11 -10.80 0.88 -10.51
CA MET A 11 -10.42 2.24 -10.11
C MET A 11 -11.59 3.22 -10.03
N ASP A 12 -12.72 2.93 -10.67
CA ASP A 12 -13.93 3.76 -10.55
C ASP A 12 -14.51 3.70 -9.13
N MET A 13 -14.18 2.64 -8.38
CA MET A 13 -14.54 2.47 -6.97
C MET A 13 -13.48 3.00 -6.00
N ALA A 14 -12.38 3.58 -6.50
CA ALA A 14 -11.31 4.08 -5.66
C ALA A 14 -11.82 5.27 -4.81
N ALA A 15 -11.67 5.15 -3.49
CA ALA A 15 -12.06 6.17 -2.55
C ALA A 15 -10.87 6.64 -1.72
N GLN A 16 -10.95 7.88 -1.22
CA GLN A 16 -10.05 8.34 -0.19
C GLN A 16 -10.27 7.49 1.07
N GLY A 17 -9.19 6.97 1.64
CA GLY A 17 -9.18 6.36 2.97
C GLY A 17 -8.85 7.38 4.05
N PHE A 18 -8.30 6.89 5.16
CA PHE A 18 -7.83 7.73 6.25
C PHE A 18 -6.46 8.35 5.93
N ILE A 19 -6.40 9.68 5.77
CA ILE A 19 -5.16 10.45 5.51
C ILE A 19 -4.66 11.25 6.74
N GLY A 20 -5.29 11.04 7.90
CA GLY A 20 -4.95 11.75 9.13
C GLY A 20 -3.73 11.19 9.85
N LYS A 21 -3.40 11.81 10.99
CA LYS A 21 -2.33 11.32 11.87
C LYS A 21 -2.75 10.02 12.54
N VAL A 22 -1.90 9.00 12.44
CA VAL A 22 -2.04 7.78 13.24
C VAL A 22 -1.42 8.04 14.62
N ASP A 23 -2.27 8.36 15.59
CA ASP A 23 -1.87 8.55 16.99
C ASP A 23 -2.21 7.34 17.87
N LYS A 24 -1.80 7.40 19.14
CA LYS A 24 -1.99 6.31 20.10
C LYS A 24 -3.47 6.02 20.34
N ALA A 25 -4.30 7.05 20.49
CA ALA A 25 -5.73 6.89 20.75
C ALA A 25 -6.45 6.21 19.58
N LEU A 26 -6.14 6.64 18.35
CA LEU A 26 -6.68 6.03 17.13
C LEU A 26 -6.20 4.57 16.97
N THR A 27 -4.94 4.31 17.30
CA THR A 27 -4.37 2.96 17.25
C THR A 27 -5.04 2.04 18.29
N GLU A 28 -5.27 2.52 19.51
CA GLU A 28 -5.99 1.77 20.55
C GLU A 28 -7.43 1.44 20.12
N ARG A 29 -8.11 2.39 19.46
CA ARG A 29 -9.44 2.16 18.89
C ARG A 29 -9.40 1.15 17.74
N LEU A 30 -8.44 1.26 16.82
CA LEU A 30 -8.22 0.28 15.75
C LEU A 30 -8.09 -1.15 16.30
N PHE A 31 -7.32 -1.35 17.37
CA PHE A 31 -7.14 -2.68 17.95
C PHE A 31 -8.37 -3.23 18.66
N LYS A 32 -9.26 -2.36 19.17
CA LYS A 32 -10.50 -2.77 19.86
C LYS A 32 -11.68 -2.94 18.91
N GLU A 33 -11.80 -2.04 17.94
CA GLU A 33 -12.98 -1.86 17.09
C GLU A 33 -12.73 -2.27 15.63
N GLY A 34 -11.49 -2.62 15.27
CA GLY A 34 -11.10 -3.03 13.92
C GLY A 34 -10.86 -1.86 12.94
N ILE A 35 -10.53 -2.18 11.69
CA ILE A 35 -10.12 -1.19 10.67
C ILE A 35 -11.20 -0.14 10.38
N VAL A 36 -12.47 -0.50 10.56
CA VAL A 36 -13.61 0.40 10.37
C VAL A 36 -13.61 1.59 11.33
N ALA A 37 -12.99 1.46 12.51
CA ALA A 37 -12.83 2.56 13.46
C ALA A 37 -11.82 3.62 12.98
N MET A 38 -10.96 3.27 12.02
CA MET A 38 -9.99 4.17 11.40
C MET A 38 -10.45 4.65 10.03
N SER A 39 -10.99 3.74 9.21
CA SER A 39 -11.41 4.03 7.84
C SER A 39 -12.69 3.29 7.50
N PRO A 40 -13.79 3.99 7.13
CA PRO A 40 -15.04 3.34 6.73
C PRO A 40 -14.86 2.38 5.54
N THR A 41 -13.91 2.66 4.64
CA THR A 41 -13.60 1.82 3.47
C THR A 41 -12.54 0.76 3.77
N GLY A 42 -11.94 0.78 4.96
CA GLY A 42 -10.79 -0.04 5.32
C GLY A 42 -9.45 0.46 4.77
N ILE A 43 -9.45 1.52 3.95
CA ILE A 43 -8.23 2.07 3.32
C ILE A 43 -7.52 3.02 4.28
N ILE A 44 -6.21 2.86 4.45
CA ILE A 44 -5.34 3.85 5.09
C ILE A 44 -4.52 4.53 3.98
N GLY A 45 -4.61 5.84 3.87
CA GLY A 45 -4.07 6.64 2.77
C GLY A 45 -5.10 6.95 1.68
N ASP A 46 -4.61 7.36 0.51
CA ASP A 46 -5.45 7.76 -0.63
C ASP A 46 -5.06 6.99 -1.90
N ALA A 47 -5.92 6.05 -2.30
CA ALA A 47 -5.67 5.18 -3.46
C ALA A 47 -6.07 5.84 -4.80
N ARG A 48 -6.76 6.98 -4.80
CA ARG A 48 -7.29 7.61 -6.03
C ARG A 48 -6.19 8.06 -7.00
N TYR A 49 -4.98 8.30 -6.49
CA TYR A 49 -3.82 8.71 -7.28
C TYR A 49 -2.98 7.53 -7.79
N ALA A 50 -3.38 6.29 -7.52
CA ALA A 50 -2.63 5.11 -7.94
C ALA A 50 -2.71 4.94 -9.46
N THR A 51 -1.57 4.67 -10.09
CA THR A 51 -1.48 4.37 -11.53
C THR A 51 -0.66 3.09 -11.78
N PRO A 52 -0.84 2.41 -12.93
CA PRO A 52 0.02 1.31 -13.34
C PRO A 52 1.51 1.70 -13.42
N GLU A 53 1.81 2.94 -13.87
CA GLU A 53 3.17 3.44 -14.03
C GLU A 53 3.89 3.58 -12.69
N LEU A 54 3.21 4.12 -11.68
CA LEU A 54 3.72 4.17 -10.30
C LEU A 54 3.93 2.76 -9.76
N GLY A 55 2.99 1.84 -10.03
CA GLY A 55 3.13 0.44 -9.65
C GLY A 55 4.37 -0.23 -10.24
N LYS A 56 4.67 0.02 -11.52
CA LYS A 56 5.86 -0.49 -12.21
C LYS A 56 7.14 0.07 -11.61
N LEU A 57 7.17 1.37 -11.36
CA LEU A 57 8.31 2.06 -10.73
C LEU A 57 8.66 1.43 -9.37
N PHE A 58 7.66 1.29 -8.49
CA PHE A 58 7.87 0.75 -7.14
C PHE A 58 8.24 -0.74 -7.17
N PHE A 59 7.60 -1.52 -8.03
CA PHE A 59 7.87 -2.96 -8.11
C PHE A 59 9.30 -3.24 -8.59
N ASN A 60 9.72 -2.60 -9.68
CA ASN A 60 11.07 -2.79 -10.21
C ASN A 60 12.13 -2.29 -9.22
N GLY A 61 11.92 -1.13 -8.59
CA GLY A 61 12.84 -0.62 -7.58
C GLY A 61 13.00 -1.57 -6.39
N LEU A 62 11.92 -2.22 -5.93
CA LEU A 62 12.00 -3.23 -4.89
C LEU A 62 12.76 -4.48 -5.34
N VAL A 63 12.52 -4.95 -6.58
CA VAL A 63 13.26 -6.08 -7.17
C VAL A 63 14.76 -5.78 -7.20
N ASP A 64 15.16 -4.59 -7.66
CA ASP A 64 16.57 -4.19 -7.74
C ASP A 64 17.23 -4.17 -6.35
N VAL A 65 16.53 -3.64 -5.34
CA VAL A 65 17.02 -3.62 -3.95
C VAL A 65 17.22 -5.04 -3.40
N LEU A 66 16.21 -5.91 -3.58
CA LEU A 66 16.27 -7.28 -3.08
C LEU A 66 17.34 -8.10 -3.81
N GLU A 67 17.43 -7.97 -5.13
CA GLU A 67 18.42 -8.66 -5.94
C GLU A 67 19.84 -8.29 -5.53
N THR A 68 20.09 -6.98 -5.35
CA THR A 68 21.37 -6.45 -4.90
C THR A 68 21.74 -6.99 -3.52
N ASP A 69 20.81 -6.99 -2.57
CA ASP A 69 21.04 -7.48 -1.20
C ASP A 69 21.34 -8.98 -1.20
N ILE A 70 20.61 -9.77 -1.99
CA ILE A 70 20.82 -11.21 -2.11
C ILE A 70 22.17 -11.53 -2.74
N ARG A 71 22.58 -10.85 -3.82
CA ARG A 71 23.91 -11.05 -4.42
C ARG A 71 25.04 -10.83 -3.43
N LYS A 72 24.97 -9.72 -2.69
CA LYS A 72 25.93 -9.39 -1.62
C LYS A 72 26.02 -10.51 -0.58
N LYS A 73 24.88 -11.04 -0.12
CA LYS A 73 24.82 -12.14 0.85
C LYS A 73 25.38 -13.46 0.30
N LEU A 74 25.28 -13.68 -1.02
CA LEU A 74 25.80 -14.87 -1.70
C LEU A 74 27.26 -14.73 -2.15
N GLY A 75 27.92 -13.59 -1.90
CA GLY A 75 29.30 -13.34 -2.33
C GLY A 75 29.46 -13.26 -3.86
N LYS A 76 28.41 -12.87 -4.57
CA LYS A 76 28.38 -12.67 -6.03
C LYS A 76 28.31 -11.18 -6.38
#